data_AF-A0A659UK13-F1
#
_entry.id   AF-A0A659UK13-F1
#
_cell.length_a   1.000
_cell.length_b   1.000
_cell.length_c   1.000
_cell.angle_alpha   90.00
_cell.angle_beta   90.00
_cell.angle_gamma   90.00
#
_symmetry.space_group_name_H-M   'P 1'
#
loop_
_entity.id
_entity.type
_entity.pdbx_description
1 polymer ?
#
loop_
_entity_poly.entity_id
_entity_poly.type
_entity_poly.pdbx_seq_one_letter_code
_entity_poly.pdbx_strand_id
1 'polypeptide(L)' 'MSRGDLTEAEWRVLKGLLPIDPDKRGRGRPPKQNRSIINGILWRLRCGAPWRDVPPKYGSWNTIY' A
#
# COMPACT_ATOMS: atom_id res chain seq x y z
N MET A 1 -6.99 1.35 12.74
CA MET A 1 -5.60 1.36 12.24
C MET A 1 -4.83 0.27 12.99
N SER A 2 -4.08 -0.56 12.28
CA SER A 2 -3.24 -1.62 12.85
C SER A 2 -1.93 -1.05 13.38
N ARG A 3 -1.30 -1.73 14.33
CA ARG A 3 0.08 -1.43 14.75
C ARG A 3 1.01 -1.51 13.51
N GLY A 4 1.63 -0.39 13.14
CA GLY A 4 2.50 -0.25 11.97
C GLY A 4 1.83 0.31 10.70
N ASP A 5 0.54 0.61 10.71
CA ASP A 5 -0.06 1.35 9.58
C ASP A 5 0.45 2.80 9.56
N LEU A 6 0.61 3.36 8.35
CA LEU A 6 0.98 4.76 8.18
C LEU A 6 -0.09 5.68 8.79
N THR A 7 0.35 6.61 9.62
CA THR A 7 -0.46 7.74 10.08
C THR A 7 -0.85 8.65 8.91
N GLU A 8 -1.83 9.55 9.11
CA GLU A 8 -2.17 10.54 8.07
C GLU A 8 -0.98 11.43 7.69
N ALA A 9 -0.14 11.78 8.68
CA ALA A 9 1.01 12.64 8.47
C ALA A 9 2.07 11.95 7.60
N GLU A 10 2.45 10.72 7.95
CA GLU A 10 3.41 9.92 7.16
C GLU A 10 2.85 9.61 5.77
N TRP A 11 1.55 9.29 5.69
CA TRP A 11 0.88 9.05 4.43
C TRP A 11 0.95 10.29 3.52
N ARG A 12 0.74 11.49 4.06
CA ARG A 12 0.80 12.74 3.27
C ARG A 12 2.19 12.98 2.68
N VAL A 13 3.25 12.73 3.45
CA VAL A 13 4.64 12.83 2.96
C VAL A 13 4.88 11.80 1.87
N LEU A 14 4.56 10.53 2.12
CA LEU A 14 4.79 9.45 1.16
C LEU A 14 3.99 9.66 -0.13
N LYS A 15 2.73 10.09 -0.02
CA LYS A 15 1.84 10.35 -1.16
C LYS A 15 2.47 11.33 -2.15
N GLY A 16 3.18 12.35 -1.68
CA GLY A 16 3.85 13.32 -2.55
C GLY A 16 5.09 12.79 -3.28
N LEU A 17 5.67 11.69 -2.81
CA LEU A 17 6.84 11.06 -3.41
C LEU A 17 6.48 9.94 -4.40
N LEU A 18 5.28 9.38 -4.28
CA LEU A 18 4.84 8.30 -5.16
C LEU A 18 4.44 8.85 -6.53
N PRO A 19 4.74 8.14 -7.63
CA PRO A 19 4.28 8.49 -8.98
C PRO A 19 2.79 8.12 -9.17
N ILE A 20 1.93 8.61 -8.28
CA ILE A 20 0.48 8.35 -8.31
C ILE A 20 -0.29 9.39 -9.13
N ASP A 21 0.38 10.48 -9.52
CA ASP A 21 -0.22 11.51 -10.35
C ASP A 21 -0.64 10.93 -11.70
N PRO A 22 -1.86 11.23 -12.18
CA PRO A 22 -2.38 10.69 -13.44
C PRO A 22 -1.44 10.93 -14.63
N ASP A 23 -0.77 12.09 -14.65
CA ASP A 23 0.11 12.52 -15.74
C ASP A 23 1.43 11.75 -15.79
N LYS A 24 1.87 11.20 -14.65
CA LYS A 24 3.10 10.39 -14.55
C LYS A 24 2.83 8.89 -14.62
N ARG A 25 1.56 8.51 -14.82
CA ARG A 25 1.10 7.13 -14.70
C ARG A 25 0.92 6.51 -16.07
N GLY A 26 1.53 5.34 -16.28
CA GLY A 26 1.31 4.53 -17.48
C GLY A 26 -0.16 4.08 -17.64
N ARG A 27 -0.48 3.39 -18.74
CA ARG A 27 -1.85 2.96 -19.13
C ARG A 27 -2.53 1.93 -18.20
N GLY A 28 -2.09 1.77 -16.96
CA GLY A 28 -2.63 0.81 -15.99
C GLY A 28 -3.93 1.24 -15.32
N ARG A 29 -4.50 0.36 -14.48
CA ARG A 29 -5.73 0.61 -13.70
C ARG A 29 -5.47 1.54 -12.51
N PRO A 30 -6.31 2.57 -12.27
CA PRO A 30 -6.17 3.47 -11.12
C PRO A 30 -6.09 2.71 -9.81
N PRO A 31 -5.00 2.86 -9.05
CA PRO A 31 -4.90 2.20 -7.77
C PRO A 31 -5.82 2.96 -6.80
N LYS A 32 -7.05 2.45 -6.67
CA LYS A 32 -8.07 3.00 -5.77
C LYS A 32 -7.66 2.91 -4.28
N GLN A 33 -6.64 2.11 -3.96
CA GLN A 33 -6.29 1.70 -2.60
C GLN A 33 -4.77 1.78 -2.31
N ASN A 34 -4.07 2.81 -2.84
CA ASN A 34 -2.61 2.97 -2.68
C ASN A 34 -2.14 2.82 -1.22
N ARG A 35 -2.86 3.44 -0.28
CA ARG A 35 -2.49 3.39 1.13
C ARG A 35 -2.65 2.00 1.74
N SER A 36 -3.73 1.30 1.41
CA SER A 36 -3.96 -0.06 1.92
C SER A 36 -2.92 -1.03 1.39
N ILE A 37 -2.56 -0.92 0.10
CA ILE A 37 -1.50 -1.72 -0.53
C ILE A 37 -0.18 -1.48 0.18
N ILE A 38 0.22 -0.21 0.36
CA ILE A 38 1.47 0.13 1.03
C ILE A 38 1.49 -0.34 2.48
N ASN A 39 0.39 -0.17 3.23
CA ASN A 39 0.29 -0.71 4.58
C ASN A 39 0.41 -2.24 4.60
N GLY A 40 -0.13 -2.94 3.60
CA GLY A 40 0.05 -4.39 3.42
C GLY A 40 1.50 -4.79 3.16
N ILE A 41 2.20 -4.07 2.28
CA ILE A 41 3.64 -4.26 2.02
C ILE A 41 4.44 -4.03 3.31
N LEU A 42 4.19 -2.93 4.02
CA LEU A 42 4.89 -2.59 5.26
C LEU A 42 4.61 -3.61 6.37
N TRP A 43 3.37 -4.10 6.48
CA TRP A 43 3.04 -5.18 7.41
C TRP A 43 3.84 -6.44 7.08
N ARG A 44 3.85 -6.85 5.80
CA ARG A 44 4.59 -8.03 5.33
C ARG A 44 6.08 -7.91 5.63
N LEU A 45 6.69 -6.75 5.36
CA LEU A 45 8.10 -6.49 5.62
C LEU A 45 8.46 -6.58 7.11
N ARG A 46 7.55 -6.15 8.00
CA ARG A 46 7.78 -6.24 9.46
C ARG A 46 7.57 -7.64 10.01
N CYS A 47 6.57 -8.37 9.50
CA CYS A 47 6.23 -9.71 9.99
C CYS A 47 7.08 -10.82 9.34
N GLY A 48 7.73 -10.55 8.20
CA GLY A 48 8.46 -11.57 7.44
C GLY A 48 7.57 -12.64 6.81
N ALA A 49 6.25 -12.41 6.78
CA ALA A 49 5.28 -13.41 6.36
C ALA A 49 5.22 -13.60 4.82
N PRO A 50 4.76 -14.76 4.34
CA PRO A 50 4.36 -14.94 2.95
C PRO A 50 3.29 -13.92 2.52
N TRP A 51 3.28 -13.57 1.23
CA TRP A 51 2.27 -12.66 0.67
C TRP A 51 0.83 -13.14 0.88
N ARG A 52 0.62 -14.46 0.89
CA ARG A 52 -0.70 -15.08 1.10
C ARG A 52 -1.29 -14.84 2.49
N ASP A 53 -0.44 -14.54 3.47
CA ASP A 53 -0.85 -14.34 4.86
C ASP A 53 -1.08 -12.87 5.18
N VAL A 54 -0.95 -11.97 4.19
CA VAL A 54 -1.25 -10.55 4.37
C VAL A 54 -2.72 -10.38 4.74
N PRO A 55 -3.03 -9.65 5.83
CA PRO A 55 -4.40 -9.46 6.27
C PRO A 55 -5.30 -8.89 5.17
N PRO A 56 -6.51 -9.46 4.94
CA PRO A 56 -7.43 -9.00 3.89
C PRO A 56 -7.82 -7.52 3.97
N LYS A 57 -7.67 -6.89 5.15
CA LYS A 57 -7.90 -5.45 5.36
C LYS A 57 -7.02 -4.55 4.49
N TYR A 58 -5.89 -5.04 4.01
CA TYR A 58 -4.97 -4.32 3.13
C TYR A 58 -5.30 -4.48 1.64
N GLY A 59 -6.28 -5.32 1.31
CA GLY A 59 -6.64 -5.70 -0.05
C GLY A 59 -6.35 -7.17 -0.33
N SER A 60 -6.69 -7.61 -1.54
CA SER A 60 -6.32 -8.95 -2.00
C SER A 60 -4.80 -9.05 -2.13
N TRP A 61 -4.19 -10.09 -1.57
CA TRP A 61 -2.74 -10.32 -1.66
C TRP A 61 -2.21 -10.30 -3.10
N ASN A 62 -3.02 -10.73 -4.07
CA ASN A 62 -2.69 -10.74 -5.50
C ASN A 62 -2.69 -9.32 -6.13
N THR A 63 -3.17 -8.32 -5.41
CA THR A 63 -3.14 -6.90 -5.82
C THR A 63 -1.99 -6.13 -5.16
N ILE A 64 -1.37 -6.71 -4.14
CA ILE A 64 -0.30 -6.09 -3.35
C ILE A 64 1.09 -6.51 -3.89
N TYR A 65 1.18 -7.67 -4.55
CA TYR A 65 2.37 -8.11 -5.29
C TYR A 65 2.63 -7.27 -6.54
#